data_AF-A0A519S8P5-F1
#
_entry.id   AF-A0A519S8P5-F1
#
_cell.length_a   1.000
_cell.length_b   1.000
_cell.length_c   1.000
_cell.angle_alpha   90.00
_cell.angle_beta   90.00
_cell.angle_gamma   90.00
#
_symmetry.space_group_name_H-M   'P 1'
#
loop_
_entity.id
_entity.type
_entity.pdbx_description
1 polymer ?
#
loop_
_entity_poly.entity_id
_entity_poly.type
_entity_poly.pdbx_seq_one_letter_code
_entity_poly.pdbx_strand_id
1 'polypeptide(L)' 'MPLAQSSSIKHQNGNLIFSDTDIAISILFNYLKAGRSLEDFLEDYPQVKINQVNEVLEIAEEQLNTNFKISQYSI' A
#
# COMPACT_ATOMS: atom_id res chain seq x y z
N MET A 1 16.93 -11.51 10.26
CA MET A 1 16.89 -10.29 9.42
C MET A 1 15.60 -9.58 9.76
N PRO A 2 15.61 -8.43 10.45
CA PRO A 2 14.39 -7.69 10.69
C PRO A 2 13.98 -7.02 9.37
N LEU A 3 12.75 -7.28 8.95
CA LEU A 3 12.08 -6.63 7.83
C LEU A 3 12.31 -5.12 7.99
N ALA A 4 13.01 -4.51 7.04
CA ALA A 4 13.27 -3.08 7.05
C ALA A 4 11.93 -2.38 7.30
N GLN A 5 11.89 -1.46 8.27
CA GLN A 5 10.74 -0.58 8.42
C GLN A 5 10.50 0.06 7.05
N SER A 6 9.46 -0.41 6.35
CA SER A 6 9.05 0.11 5.05
C SER A 6 8.84 1.60 5.21
N SER A 7 9.84 2.36 4.77
CA SER A 7 9.91 3.81 4.94
C SER A 7 8.77 4.53 4.24
N SER A 8 7.90 3.82 3.53
CA SER A 8 6.78 4.36 2.75
C SER A 8 5.43 4.32 3.46
N ILE A 9 5.28 3.59 4.58
CA ILE A 9 3.99 3.48 5.30
C ILE A 9 4.13 4.00 6.74
N LYS A 10 3.28 4.97 7.10
CA LYS A 10 3.15 5.48 8.47
C LYS A 10 1.75 5.22 9.00
N HIS A 11 1.65 4.85 10.27
CA HIS A 11 0.36 4.66 10.94
C HIS A 11 -0.03 5.96 11.66
N GLN A 12 -1.18 6.53 11.30
CA GLN A 12 -1.71 7.76 11.90
C GLN A 12 -3.18 7.57 12.27
N ASN A 13 -3.49 7.63 13.57
CA ASN A 13 -4.84 7.58 14.12
C ASN A 13 -5.72 6.41 13.62
N GLY A 14 -5.13 5.22 13.43
CA GLY A 14 -5.85 4.04 12.94
C GLY A 14 -5.89 3.87 11.42
N ASN A 15 -5.34 4.83 10.66
CA ASN A 15 -5.20 4.75 9.22
C ASN A 15 -3.74 4.60 8.80
N LEU A 16 -3.53 3.86 7.71
CA LEU A 16 -2.25 3.82 7.02
C LEU A 16 -2.18 4.98 6.03
N ILE A 17 -1.16 5.82 6.19
CA ILE A 17 -0.85 6.95 5.32
C ILE A 17 0.50 6.72 4.64
N PHE A 18 0.69 7.28 3.45
CA PHE A 18 2.02 7.31 2.84
C PHE A 18 2.96 8.17 3.69
N SER A 19 4.17 7.67 3.93
CA SER A 19 5.18 8.42 4.67
C SER A 19 5.45 9.78 4.05
N ASP A 20 5.67 10.78 4.92
CA ASP A 20 5.84 12.19 4.55
C ASP A 20 4.61 12.83 3.86
N THR A 21 3.44 12.19 3.95
CA THR A 21 2.18 12.73 3.45
C THR A 21 1.02 12.46 4.42
N ASP A 22 -0.06 13.22 4.31
CA ASP A 22 -1.34 12.92 4.98
C ASP A 22 -2.31 12.12 4.09
N ILE A 23 -1.79 11.50 3.02
CA ILE A 23 -2.60 10.75 2.06
C ILE A 23 -2.77 9.32 2.55
N ALA A 24 -4.02 8.91 2.76
CA ALA A 24 -4.35 7.55 3.13
C ALA A 24 -4.05 6.58 1.97
N ILE A 25 -3.49 5.42 2.30
CA ILE A 25 -3.28 4.32 1.35
C ILE A 25 -4.61 3.88 0.70
N SER A 26 -5.71 4.01 1.43
CA SER A 26 -7.06 3.73 0.90
C SER A 26 -7.41 4.56 -0.34
N ILE A 27 -6.86 5.77 -0.48
CA ILE A 27 -7.09 6.63 -1.65
C ILE A 27 -6.46 5.99 -2.89
N LEU A 28 -5.23 5.48 -2.80
CA LEU A 28 -4.61 4.73 -3.90
C LEU A 28 -5.54 3.61 -4.39
N PHE A 29 -6.03 2.77 -3.47
CA PHE A 29 -6.92 1.67 -3.81
C PHE A 29 -8.28 2.14 -4.38
N ASN A 30 -8.78 3.31 -3.96
CA ASN A 30 -9.99 3.89 -4.53
C ASN A 30 -9.78 4.33 -5.99
N TYR A 31 -8.62 4.90 -6.32
CA TYR A 31 -8.26 5.22 -7.71
C TYR A 31 -8.20 3.96 -8.57
N LEU A 32 -7.52 2.92 -8.09
CA LEU A 32 -7.45 1.64 -8.79
C LEU A 32 -8.84 0.99 -8.97
N LYS A 33 -9.70 1.03 -7.95
CA LYS A 33 -11.10 0.54 -8.04
C LYS A 33 -11.96 1.34 -9.01
N ALA A 34 -11.68 2.63 -9.16
CA ALA A 34 -12.36 3.49 -10.12
C ALA A 34 -11.88 3.26 -11.57
N GLY A 35 -10.88 2.38 -11.79
CA GLY A 35 -10.28 2.16 -13.10
C GLY A 35 -9.33 3.28 -13.53
N ARG A 36 -8.88 4.12 -12.60
CA ARG A 36 -7.88 5.17 -12.84
C ARG A 36 -6.47 4.56 -12.79
N SER A 37 -5.55 5.16 -13.53
CA SER A 37 -4.16 4.71 -13.58
C SER A 37 -3.36 5.18 -12.35
N LEU A 38 -2.23 4.52 -12.12
CA LEU A 38 -1.23 4.98 -11.15
C LEU A 38 -0.68 6.37 -11.50
N GLU A 39 -0.54 6.66 -12.79
CA GLU A 39 -0.11 7.96 -13.29
C GLU A 39 -1.09 9.07 -12.89
N ASP A 40 -2.40 8.85 -13.06
CA ASP A 40 -3.44 9.79 -12.62
C ASP A 40 -3.34 10.08 -11.11
N PHE A 41 -3.08 9.05 -10.31
CA PHE A 41 -2.92 9.22 -8.86
C PHE A 41 -1.67 10.03 -8.52
N LEU A 42 -0.55 9.82 -9.22
CA LEU A 42 0.68 10.59 -9.01
C LEU A 42 0.57 12.02 -9.51
N GLU A 43 -0.25 12.28 -10.54
CA GLU A 43 -0.57 13.63 -11.00
C GLU A 43 -1.42 14.40 -9.97
N ASP A 44 -2.44 13.75 -9.40
CA ASP A 44 -3.28 14.33 -8.34
C ASP A 44 -2.52 14.46 -7.00
N TYR A 45 -1.54 13.59 -6.75
CA TYR A 45 -0.74 13.55 -5.53
C TYR A 45 0.78 13.47 -5.79
N PRO A 46 1.40 14.55 -6.30
CA PRO A 46 2.83 14.57 -6.66
C PRO A 46 3.76 14.44 -5.44
N GLN A 47 3.21 14.59 -4.23
CA GLN A 47 3.91 14.35 -2.96
C GLN A 47 4.15 12.87 -2.67
N VAL A 48 3.39 11.95 -3.31
CA VAL A 48 3.62 10.51 -3.19
C VAL A 48 4.60 10.08 -4.27
N LYS A 49 5.66 9.36 -3.88
CA LYS A 49 6.64 8.84 -4.84
C LYS A 49 6.18 7.50 -5.39
N ILE A 50 6.45 7.24 -6.68
CA ILE A 50 6.15 5.95 -7.32
C ILE A 50 6.73 4.75 -6.55
N ASN A 51 7.93 4.90 -5.97
CA ASN A 51 8.55 3.86 -5.15
C ASN A 51 7.72 3.55 -3.89
N GLN A 52 7.11 4.56 -3.28
CA GLN A 52 6.23 4.36 -2.12
C GLN A 52 4.96 3.62 -2.52
N VAL A 53 4.43 3.91 -3.71
CA VAL A 53 3.27 3.20 -4.24
C VAL A 53 3.58 1.74 -4.54
N ASN A 54 4.72 1.47 -5.18
CA ASN A 54 5.15 0.10 -5.45
C ASN A 54 5.36 -0.71 -4.16
N GLU A 55 5.99 -0.12 -3.14
CA GLU A 55 6.18 -0.78 -1.84
C GLU A 55 4.83 -1.11 -1.16
N VAL A 56 3.85 -0.21 -1.25
CA VAL A 56 2.49 -0.46 -0.73
C VAL A 56 1.79 -1.59 -1.48
N LEU A 57 1.93 -1.64 -2.81
CA LEU A 57 1.35 -2.70 -3.64
C LEU A 57 2.00 -4.06 -3.37
N GLU A 58 3.32 -4.11 -3.21
CA GLU A 58 4.07 -5.32 -2.85
C GLU A 58 3.62 -5.86 -1.48
N ILE A 59 3.52 -4.99 -0.47
CA ILE A 59 3.02 -5.40 0.85
C ILE A 59 1.58 -5.90 0.75
N ALA A 60 0.72 -5.24 -0.03
CA ALA A 60 -0.66 -5.70 -0.22
C ALA A 60 -0.70 -7.09 -0.89
N GLU A 61 0.13 -7.33 -1.89
CA GLU A 61 0.28 -8.63 -2.54
C GLU A 61 0.77 -9.70 -1.55
N GLU A 62 1.81 -9.42 -0.77
CA GLU A 62 2.34 -10.34 0.25
C GLU A 62 1.28 -10.69 1.31
N GLN A 63 0.51 -9.70 1.78
CA GLN A 63 -0.55 -9.90 2.77
C GLN A 63 -1.69 -10.74 2.20
N LEU A 64 -2.11 -10.47 0.96
CA LEU A 64 -3.11 -11.29 0.28
C LEU A 64 -2.62 -12.73 0.13
N ASN A 65 -1.42 -12.93 -0.42
CA ASN A 65 -0.82 -14.26 -0.57
C ASN A 65 -0.65 -15.01 0.77
N THR A 66 -0.30 -14.30 1.84
CA THR A 66 -0.20 -14.87 3.20
C THR A 66 -1.56 -15.33 3.71
N ASN A 67 -2.59 -14.50 3.57
CA ASN A 67 -3.95 -14.81 4.03
C ASN A 67 -4.63 -15.91 3.20
N PHE A 68 -4.21 -16.13 1.96
CA PHE A 68 -4.70 -17.24 1.15
C PHE A 68 -3.88 -18.54 1.32
N LYS A 69 -2.67 -18.50 1.92
CA LYS A 69 -1.87 -19.70 2.22
C LYS A 69 -2.32 -20.48 3.45
N ILE A 70 -3.17 -19.90 4.31
CA ILE A 70 -3.62 -20.52 5.58
C ILE A 70 -4.75 -21.56 5.45
N SER A 71 -5.20 -21.92 4.25
CA SER A 71 -6.22 -22.98 4.07
C SER A 71 -5.69 -24.33 3.60
N GLN A 72 -4.37 -24.54 3.53
CA GLN A 72 -3.78 -25.81 3.07
C GLN A 72 -2.99 -26.59 4.14
N TYR A 73 -3.15 -26.26 5.43
CA TYR A 73 -2.58 -27.09 6.49
C TYR A 73 -3.49 -27.15 7.73
N SER A 74 -4.56 -27.96 7.60
CA SER A 74 -5.21 -28.57 8.75
C SER A 74 -4.77 -30.03 8.77
N ILE A 75 -3.86 -30.36 9.70
CA ILE A 75 -3.65 -31.73 10.18
C ILE A 75 -4.75 -32.02 11.22
#